data_AF-A0A3M6AGX1-F1
#
_entry.id   AF-A0A3M6AGX1-F1
#
_cell.length_a   1.000
_cell.length_b   1.000
_cell.length_c   1.000
_cell.angle_alpha   90.00
_cell.angle_beta   90.00
_cell.angle_gamma   90.00
#
_symmetry.space_group_name_H-M   'P 1'
#
loop_
_entity.id
_entity.type
_entity.pdbx_description
1 polymer ?
#
loop_
_entity_poly.entity_id
_entity_poly.type
_entity_poly.pdbx_seq_one_letter_code
_entity_poly.pdbx_strand_id
1 'polypeptide(L)'
;MVIDATYLKHEQRDAAAKVAENTGVPFLILDCEAPQAVIAGWLAQRQAQNNDPSDATLEVIEAQQANREPLSAEETLRSKKVATHISSELDSLIDNLRQRLPGL
;
A
#
# COMPACT_ATOMS: atom_id res chain seq x y z
N MET A 1 -13.17 3.56 5.77
CA MET A 1 -11.99 4.27 6.31
C MET A 1 -10.77 3.78 5.56
N VAL A 2 -9.82 4.66 5.24
CA VAL A 2 -8.53 4.28 4.62
C VAL A 2 -7.44 4.58 5.64
N ILE A 3 -6.52 3.63 5.84
CA ILE A 3 -5.36 3.82 6.70
C ILE A 3 -4.12 3.76 5.81
N ASP A 4 -3.33 4.83 5.81
CA ASP A 4 -2.11 4.93 5.02
C ASP A 4 -0.89 4.77 5.94
N ALA A 5 -0.20 3.64 5.79
CA ALA A 5 1.05 3.33 6.47
C ALA A 5 1.82 2.27 5.67
N THR A 6 3.12 2.15 5.91
CA THR A 6 3.97 1.20 5.18
C THR A 6 3.67 -0.26 5.50
N TYR A 7 3.04 -0.55 6.65
CA TYR A 7 2.56 -1.89 7.07
C TYR A 7 3.55 -3.04 6.79
N LEU A 8 4.82 -2.80 7.13
CA LEU A 8 5.92 -3.70 6.79
C LEU A 8 5.89 -5.01 7.59
N LYS A 9 5.26 -5.02 8.77
CA LYS A 9 5.30 -6.14 9.72
C LYS A 9 3.94 -6.83 9.85
N HIS A 10 3.94 -8.14 10.07
CA HIS A 10 2.71 -8.91 10.31
C HIS A 10 1.92 -8.36 11.50
N GLU A 11 2.59 -8.02 12.60
CA GLU A 11 1.93 -7.49 13.80
C GLU A 11 1.15 -6.19 13.51
N GLN A 12 1.68 -5.32 12.65
CA GLN A 12 1.00 -4.08 12.26
C GLN A 12 -0.28 -4.37 11.46
N ARG A 13 -0.22 -5.35 10.55
CA ARG A 13 -1.35 -5.75 9.71
C ARG A 13 -2.41 -6.50 10.51
N ASP A 14 -1.98 -7.36 11.44
CA ASP A 14 -2.85 -8.08 12.37
C ASP A 14 -3.59 -7.12 13.32
N ALA A 15 -2.90 -6.10 13.86
CA ALA A 15 -3.55 -5.07 14.66
C ALA A 15 -4.65 -4.33 13.89
N ALA A 16 -4.42 -4.00 12.61
CA ALA A 16 -5.42 -3.37 11.76
C ALA A 16 -6.60 -4.32 11.45
N ALA A 17 -6.31 -5.59 11.17
CA ALA A 17 -7.34 -6.60 10.93
C ALA A 17 -8.24 -6.80 12.16
N LYS A 18 -7.66 -6.89 13.37
CA LYS A 18 -8.40 -7.00 14.63
C LYS A 18 -9.33 -5.82 14.88
N VAL A 19 -8.94 -4.60 14.51
CA VAL A 19 -9.82 -3.43 14.61
C VAL A 19 -11.02 -3.58 13.68
N ALA A 20 -10.81 -4.03 12.45
CA ALA A 20 -11.90 -4.26 11.50
C ALA A 20 -12.84 -5.39 11.97
N GLU A 21 -12.29 -6.49 12.48
CA GLU A 21 -13.05 -7.60 13.06
C GLU A 21 -13.91 -7.15 14.25
N ASN A 22 -13.31 -6.43 15.20
CA ASN A 22 -14.01 -5.93 16.41
C ASN A 22 -15.11 -4.91 16.09
N THR A 23 -15.03 -4.24 14.93
CA THR A 23 -16.03 -3.28 14.47
C THR A 23 -17.02 -3.88 13.47
N GLY A 24 -16.83 -5.15 13.08
CA GLY A 24 -17.69 -5.85 12.13
C GLY A 24 -17.63 -5.29 10.70
N VAL A 25 -16.55 -4.61 10.33
CA VAL A 25 -16.40 -4.01 9.00
C VAL A 25 -15.51 -4.85 8.09
N PRO A 26 -15.74 -4.85 6.76
CA PRO A 26 -14.85 -5.51 5.82
C PRO A 26 -13.42 -4.95 5.87
N PHE A 27 -12.44 -5.82 5.66
CA PHE A 27 -11.02 -5.49 5.66
C PHE A 27 -10.37 -5.93 4.34
N LEU A 28 -9.54 -5.07 3.76
CA LEU A 28 -8.80 -5.34 2.52
C LEU A 28 -7.41 -4.74 2.62
N ILE A 29 -6.39 -5.53 2.27
CA ILE A 29 -5.01 -5.08 2.14
C ILE A 29 -4.77 -4.64 0.68
N LEU A 30 -4.25 -3.44 0.47
CA LEU A 30 -3.71 -3.03 -0.82
C LEU A 30 -2.21 -3.33 -0.85
N ASP A 31 -1.81 -4.29 -1.65
CA ASP A 31 -0.41 -4.67 -1.85
C ASP A 31 0.16 -3.87 -3.03
N CYS A 32 0.66 -2.68 -2.72
CA CYS A 32 1.17 -1.73 -3.70
C CYS A 32 2.61 -2.10 -4.12
N GLU A 33 2.83 -2.27 -5.42
CA GLU A 33 4.12 -2.60 -5.99
C GLU A 33 4.48 -1.66 -7.15
N ALA A 34 5.75 -1.28 -7.25
CA ALA A 34 6.32 -0.60 -8.41
C ALA A 34 7.76 -1.06 -8.62
N PRO A 35 8.24 -1.12 -9.87
CA PRO A 35 9.65 -1.39 -10.15
C PRO A 35 10.56 -0.35 -9.48
N GLN A 36 11.71 -0.78 -8.97
CA GLN A 36 12.68 0.09 -8.29
C GLN A 36 13.07 1.31 -9.15
N ALA A 37 13.26 1.10 -10.46
CA ALA A 37 13.60 2.17 -11.39
C ALA A 37 12.51 3.25 -11.48
N VAL A 38 11.23 2.86 -11.35
CA VAL A 38 10.10 3.80 -11.35
C VAL A 38 10.08 4.58 -10.04
N ILE A 39 10.28 3.91 -8.90
CA ILE A 39 10.34 4.56 -7.59
C ILE A 39 11.48 5.59 -7.54
N ALA A 40 12.67 5.23 -8.03
CA ALA A 40 13.80 6.14 -8.12
C ALA A 40 13.51 7.36 -8.99
N GLY A 41 12.82 7.17 -10.12
CA GLY A 41 12.37 8.27 -10.98
C GLY A 41 11.42 9.24 -10.27
N TRP A 42 10.45 8.72 -9.50
CA TRP A 42 9.55 9.55 -8.70
C TRP A 42 10.28 10.34 -7.62
N LEU A 43 11.23 9.71 -6.92
CA LEU A 43 12.03 10.39 -5.89
C LEU A 43 12.87 11.53 -6.48
N ALA A 44 13.54 11.29 -7.62
CA ALA A 44 14.31 12.32 -8.30
C ALA A 44 13.43 13.50 -8.75
N GLN A 45 12.23 13.21 -9.28
CA GLN A 45 11.27 14.23 -9.68
C GLN A 45 10.81 15.08 -8.49
N ARG A 46 10.51 14.45 -7.35
CA ARG A 46 10.08 15.15 -6.13
C ARG A 46 11.18 16.00 -5.52
N GLN A 47 12.41 15.50 -5.48
CA GLN A 47 13.59 16.26 -5.04
C GLN A 47 13.82 17.50 -5.91
N ALA A 48 13.69 17.37 -7.23
CA ALA A 48 13.81 18.49 -8.16
C ALA A 48 12.73 19.56 -7.97
N GLN A 49 11.54 19.16 -7.51
CA GLN A 49 10.42 20.06 -7.23
C GLN A 49 10.58 20.78 -5.88
N ASN A 50 11.57 20.41 -5.04
CA ASN A 50 11.98 21.06 -3.80
C ASN A 50 10.83 21.38 -2.83
N ASN A 51 9.77 20.59 -2.89
CA ASN A 51 8.49 20.84 -2.23
C ASN A 51 7.90 19.56 -1.63
N ASP A 52 8.73 18.52 -1.43
CA ASP A 52 8.28 17.27 -0.85
C ASP A 52 8.57 17.25 0.66
N PRO A 53 7.54 17.31 1.52
CA PRO A 53 7.71 17.13 2.97
C PRO A 53 7.95 15.66 3.36
N SER A 54 8.00 14.72 2.41
CA SER A 54 8.24 13.30 2.67
C SER A 54 9.72 13.01 2.98
N ASP A 55 9.98 12.29 4.08
CA ASP A 55 11.31 11.73 4.42
C ASP A 55 11.71 10.54 3.52
N ALA A 56 10.97 10.25 2.45
CA ALA A 56 11.24 9.12 1.57
C ALA A 56 12.48 9.38 0.71
N THR A 57 13.59 8.75 1.06
CA THR A 57 14.79 8.66 0.21
C THR A 57 14.93 7.25 -0.38
N LEU A 58 15.87 7.07 -1.31
CA LEU A 58 16.13 5.74 -1.88
C LEU A 58 16.56 4.77 -0.78
N GLU A 59 17.38 5.21 0.16
CA GLU A 59 17.84 4.44 1.32
C GLU A 59 16.68 4.05 2.24
N VAL A 60 15.71 4.97 2.44
CA VAL A 60 14.50 4.66 3.20
C VAL A 60 13.66 3.59 2.49
N ILE A 61 13.48 3.69 1.17
CA ILE A 61 12.75 2.67 0.39
C ILE A 61 13.45 1.31 0.47
N GLU A 62 14.78 1.27 0.31
CA GLU A 62 15.56 0.03 0.42
C GLU A 62 15.46 -0.58 1.82
N ALA A 63 15.56 0.25 2.86
CA ALA A 63 15.39 -0.20 4.25
C ALA A 63 13.98 -0.73 4.51
N GLN A 64 12.95 -0.10 3.93
CA GLN A 64 11.57 -0.58 4.04
C GLN A 64 11.40 -1.94 3.33
N GLN A 65 11.93 -2.10 2.11
CA GLN A 65 11.88 -3.35 1.37
C GLN A 65 12.61 -4.48 2.09
N ALA A 66 13.82 -4.22 2.61
CA ALA A 66 14.62 -5.20 3.34
C ALA A 66 13.94 -5.66 4.64
N ASN A 67 13.20 -4.77 5.30
CA ASN A 67 12.49 -5.08 6.54
C ASN A 67 11.05 -5.56 6.34
N ARG A 68 10.56 -5.61 5.10
CA ARG A 68 9.20 -6.02 4.79
C ARG A 68 9.02 -7.52 4.98
N GLU A 69 8.07 -7.88 5.83
CA GLU A 69 7.62 -9.27 5.98
C GLU A 69 6.58 -9.56 4.88
N PRO A 70 6.79 -10.63 4.08
CA PRO A 70 5.89 -10.97 2.98
C PRO A 70 4.49 -11.28 3.50
N LEU A 71 3.47 -11.09 2.67
CA LEU A 71 2.11 -11.44 3.06
C LEU A 71 2.01 -12.95 3.32
N SER A 72 1.33 -13.32 4.41
CA SER A 72 0.97 -14.70 4.68
C SER A 72 -0.07 -15.20 3.67
N ALA A 73 -0.33 -16.51 3.64
CA ALA A 73 -1.36 -17.07 2.77
C ALA A 73 -2.75 -16.47 3.06
N GLU A 74 -3.08 -16.26 4.33
CA GLU A 74 -4.34 -15.64 4.74
C GLU A 74 -4.41 -14.15 4.41
N GLU A 75 -3.30 -13.43 4.54
CA GLU A 75 -3.22 -12.03 4.13
C GLU A 75 -3.38 -11.90 2.62
N THR A 76 -2.78 -12.82 1.85
CA THR A 76 -2.87 -12.86 0.40
C THR A 76 -4.32 -12.99 -0.07
N LEU A 77 -5.13 -13.84 0.58
CA LEU A 77 -6.56 -14.02 0.27
C LEU A 77 -7.40 -12.76 0.48
N ARG A 78 -7.01 -11.90 1.42
CA ARG A 78 -7.65 -10.61 1.72
C ARG A 78 -6.86 -9.42 1.17
N SER A 79 -5.98 -9.65 0.20
CA SER A 79 -5.18 -8.62 -0.44
C SER A 79 -5.57 -8.41 -1.90
N LYS A 80 -5.29 -7.22 -2.41
CA LYS A 80 -5.29 -6.92 -3.84
C LYS A 80 -3.95 -6.31 -4.21
N LYS A 81 -3.23 -6.98 -5.12
CA LYS A 81 -2.02 -6.42 -5.73
C LYS A 81 -2.38 -5.28 -6.64
N VAL A 82 -1.59 -4.21 -6.56
CA VAL A 82 -1.77 -2.98 -7.35
C VAL A 82 -0.42 -2.53 -7.87
N ALA A 83 -0.26 -2.58 -9.19
CA ALA A 83 0.91 -2.01 -9.84
C ALA A 83 0.74 -0.48 -9.92
N THR A 84 1.34 0.27 -8.99
CA THR A 84 1.06 1.71 -8.83
C THR A 84 1.61 2.58 -9.96
N HIS A 85 2.48 2.01 -10.79
CA HIS A 85 3.01 2.64 -11.99
C HIS A 85 2.09 2.50 -13.23
N ILE A 86 0.99 1.76 -13.11
CA ILE A 86 0.03 1.51 -14.20
C ILE A 86 -1.29 2.18 -13.83
N SER A 87 -1.61 3.31 -14.48
CA SER A 87 -2.81 4.09 -14.17
C SER A 87 -4.11 3.29 -14.34
N SER A 88 -4.20 2.43 -15.35
CA SER A 88 -5.40 1.62 -15.61
C SER A 88 -5.69 0.56 -14.53
N GLU A 89 -4.66 0.08 -13.81
CA GLU A 89 -4.83 -0.84 -12.67
C GLU A 89 -5.44 -0.10 -11.47
N LEU A 90 -5.08 1.17 -11.28
CA LEU A 90 -5.63 2.00 -10.21
C LEU A 90 -7.11 2.31 -10.46
N ASP A 91 -7.49 2.63 -11.68
CA ASP A 91 -8.90 2.87 -12.04
C ASP A 91 -9.74 1.61 -11.80
N SER A 92 -9.24 0.45 -12.24
CA SER A 92 -9.90 -0.84 -12.04
C SER A 92 -10.02 -1.21 -10.56
N LEU A 93 -9.02 -0.84 -9.75
CA LEU A 93 -9.07 -1.01 -8.30
C LEU A 93 -10.21 -0.18 -7.69
N ILE A 94 -10.32 1.09 -8.06
CA ILE A 94 -11.35 1.99 -7.53
C ILE A 94 -12.74 1.45 -7.83
N ASP A 95 -12.98 0.99 -9.06
CA ASP A 95 -14.26 0.39 -9.44
C ASP A 95 -14.57 -0.89 -8.66
N ASN A 96 -13.56 -1.73 -8.40
CA ASN A 96 -13.74 -2.91 -7.57
C ASN A 96 -14.03 -2.57 -6.09
N LEU A 97 -13.38 -1.55 -5.54
CA LEU A 97 -13.61 -1.07 -4.19
C LEU A 97 -15.05 -0.57 -4.02
N ARG A 98 -15.56 0.21 -4.98
CA ARG A 98 -16.95 0.70 -4.98
C ARG A 98 -17.97 -0.43 -4.97
N GLN A 99 -17.70 -1.53 -5.69
CA GLN A 99 -18.58 -2.70 -5.70
C GLN A 99 -18.59 -3.46 -4.38
N ARG A 100 -17.45 -3.52 -3.67
CA ARG A 100 -17.29 -4.26 -2.41
C ARG A 100 -17.67 -3.46 -1.17
N LEU A 101 -17.56 -2.14 -1.24
CA LEU A 101 -17.83 -1.20 -0.16
C LEU A 101 -18.88 -0.18 -0.63
N PRO A 102 -20.16 -0.56 -0.71
CA PRO A 102 -21.22 0.36 -1.14
C PRO A 102 -21.29 1.54 -0.15
N GLY A 103 -20.87 2.73 -0.61
CA GLY A 103 -20.75 3.93 0.20
C GLY A 103 -19.42 4.70 0.09
N LEU A 104 -18.51 4.26 -0.80
CA LEU A 104 -17.27 4.96 -1.16
C LEU A 104 -17.45 5.92 -2.34
#